data_AF-A0A352L1H3-F1
#
_entry.id   AF-A0A352L1H3-F1
#
_cell.length_a   1.000
_cell.length_b   1.000
_cell.length_c   1.000
_cell.angle_alpha   90.00
_cell.angle_beta   90.00
_cell.angle_gamma   90.00
#
_symmetry.space_group_name_H-M   'P 1'
#
loop_
_entity.id
_entity.type
_entity.pdbx_description
1 polymer ?
#
loop_
_entity_poly.entity_id
_entity_poly.type
_entity_poly.pdbx_seq_one_letter_code
_entity_poly.pdbx_strand_id
1 'polypeptide(L)' 'MLRDSPGVNSADFQRFWFSMGRTERQREIARRRKRKTGLAKVRERFAASKNEGEKAQLLAKARRMSPFIELE' A
#
# COMPACT_ATOMS: atom_id res chain seq x y z
N MET A 1 29.66 20.79 -13.71
CA MET A 1 28.50 21.25 -14.51
C MET A 1 27.43 20.18 -14.49
N LEU A 2 26.24 20.57 -14.02
CA LEU A 2 24.93 19.91 -14.10
C LEU A 2 24.80 18.44 -13.68
N ARG A 3 24.18 18.20 -12.50
CA ARG A 3 23.00 17.31 -12.36
C ARG A 3 22.34 17.35 -10.96
N ASP A 4 22.24 18.52 -10.33
CA ASP A 4 21.25 18.71 -9.28
C ASP A 4 19.93 19.11 -9.94
N SER A 5 19.20 18.11 -10.44
CA SER A 5 17.80 18.30 -10.86
C SER A 5 16.90 18.30 -9.63
N PRO A 6 16.10 19.35 -9.40
CA PRO A 6 15.27 19.46 -8.22
C PRO A 6 14.07 18.52 -8.34
N GLY A 7 13.88 17.63 -7.35
CA GLY A 7 12.55 17.08 -7.07
C GLY A 7 12.39 15.56 -6.97
N VAL A 8 13.44 14.74 -7.01
CA VAL A 8 13.30 13.30 -6.72
C VAL A 8 13.90 13.00 -5.34
N ASN A 9 13.06 12.75 -4.35
CA ASN A 9 13.50 12.33 -3.02
C ASN A 9 14.44 11.12 -3.15
N SER A 10 15.59 11.15 -2.45
CA SER A 10 16.57 10.06 -2.46
C SER A 10 15.94 8.68 -2.14
N ALA A 11 14.92 8.66 -1.28
CA ALA A 11 14.14 7.45 -0.97
C ALA A 11 13.33 6.91 -2.16
N ASP A 12 12.80 7.79 -3.01
CA ASP A 12 12.06 7.42 -4.22
C ASP A 12 13.02 6.91 -5.30
N PHE A 13 14.23 7.50 -5.39
CA PHE A 13 15.30 7.02 -6.27
C PHE A 13 15.82 5.63 -5.85
N GLN A 14 16.08 5.41 -4.55
CA GLN A 14 16.45 4.10 -4.03
C GLN A 14 15.34 3.07 -4.28
N ARG A 15 14.07 3.42 -4.05
CA ARG A 15 12.91 2.55 -4.35
C ARG A 15 12.83 2.19 -5.83
N PHE A 16 13.06 3.16 -6.71
CA PHE A 16 13.08 2.95 -8.15
C PHE A 16 14.22 2.02 -8.57
N TRP A 17 15.44 2.25 -8.07
CA TRP A 17 16.62 1.40 -8.33
C TRP A 17 16.42 -0.04 -7.83
N PHE A 18 15.96 -0.22 -6.59
CA PHE A 18 15.61 -1.53 -6.03
C PHE A 18 14.41 -2.20 -6.72
N SER A 19 13.58 -1.45 -7.45
CA SER A 19 12.45 -1.98 -8.23
C SER A 19 12.86 -2.36 -9.66
N MET A 20 13.80 -1.62 -10.27
CA MET A 20 14.35 -1.95 -11.59
C MET A 20 15.13 -3.28 -11.56
N GLY A 21 15.85 -3.58 -10.47
CA GLY A 21 16.56 -4.86 -10.31
C GLY A 21 15.68 -6.08 -9.96
N ARG A 22 14.36 -5.90 -9.80
CA ARG A 22 13.46 -7.01 -9.45
C ARG A 22 12.90 -7.70 -10.68
N THR A 23 12.90 -9.02 -10.66
CA THR A 23 12.13 -9.83 -11.61
C THR A 23 10.63 -9.60 -11.43
N GLU A 24 9.81 -9.85 -12.46
CA GLU A 24 8.35 -9.70 -12.37
C GLU A 24 7.75 -10.48 -11.20
N ARG A 25 8.26 -11.69 -10.94
CA ARG A 25 7.89 -12.50 -9.76
C ARG A 25 8.14 -11.74 -8.45
N GLN A 26 9.29 -11.10 -8.30
CA GLN A 26 9.63 -10.32 -7.10
C GLN A 26 8.78 -9.04 -6.99
N ARG A 27 8.48 -8.37 -8.11
CA ARG A 27 7.56 -7.23 -8.12
C ARG A 27 6.17 -7.64 -7.67
N GLU A 28 5.67 -8.76 -8.17
CA GLU A 28 4.38 -9.31 -7.77
C GLU A 28 4.35 -9.70 -6.28
N ILE A 29 5.39 -10.36 -5.76
CA ILE A 29 5.51 -10.64 -4.32
C ILE A 29 5.48 -9.35 -3.50
N ALA A 30 6.19 -8.30 -3.94
CA ALA A 30 6.17 -7.01 -3.25
C ALA A 30 4.78 -6.36 -3.28
N ARG A 31 4.06 -6.41 -4.40
CA ARG A 31 2.66 -5.93 -4.51
C ARG A 31 1.74 -6.69 -3.57
N ARG A 32 1.85 -8.03 -3.53
CA ARG A 32 1.08 -8.89 -2.60
C ARG A 32 1.37 -8.55 -1.14
N ARG A 33 2.64 -8.39 -0.76
CA ARG A 33 3.03 -7.99 0.60
C ARG A 33 2.46 -6.62 0.97
N LYS A 34 2.55 -5.64 0.07
CA LYS A 34 1.98 -4.30 0.28
C LYS A 34 0.46 -4.35 0.44
N ARG A 35 -0.23 -5.17 -0.36
CA ARG A 35 -1.68 -5.38 -0.25
C ARG A 35 -2.03 -6.00 1.11
N LYS A 36 -1.32 -7.06 1.52
CA LYS A 36 -1.52 -7.75 2.80
C LYS A 36 -1.34 -6.79 3.99
N THR A 37 -0.26 -6.00 4.01
CA THR A 37 -0.02 -5.04 5.11
C THR A 37 -1.04 -3.89 5.10
N GLY A 38 -1.46 -3.43 3.92
CA GLY A 38 -2.54 -2.43 3.80
C GLY A 38 -3.87 -2.94 4.38
N LEU A 39 -4.24 -4.19 4.08
CA LEU A 39 -5.45 -4.82 4.60
C LEU A 39 -5.39 -5.05 6.11
N ALA A 40 -4.24 -5.48 6.65
CA ALA A 40 -4.06 -5.65 8.10
C ALA A 40 -4.32 -4.33 8.86
N LYS A 41 -3.76 -3.22 8.37
CA LYS A 41 -3.98 -1.89 8.97
C LYS A 41 -5.45 -1.46 8.92
N VAL A 42 -6.16 -1.79 7.85
CA VAL A 42 -7.59 -1.47 7.73
C VAL A 42 -8.42 -2.34 8.68
N ARG A 43 -8.08 -3.62 8.84
CA ARG A 43 -8.68 -4.54 9.83
C ARG A 43 -8.52 -4.02 11.25
N GLU A 44 -7.30 -3.66 11.64
CA GLU A 44 -7.01 -3.11 12.96
C GLU A 44 -7.81 -1.85 13.25
N ARG A 45 -7.88 -0.93 12.27
CA ARG A 45 -8.68 0.29 12.39
C ARG A 45 -10.17 0.00 12.45
N PHE A 46 -10.67 -0.96 11.67
CA PHE A 46 -12.08 -1.33 11.66
C PHE A 46 -12.51 -1.94 13.00
N ALA A 47 -11.66 -2.79 13.59
CA ALA A 47 -11.89 -3.36 14.91
C ALA A 47 -11.82 -2.31 16.04
N ALA A 48 -10.95 -1.30 15.90
CA ALA A 48 -10.80 -0.23 16.89
C ALA A 48 -11.89 0.86 16.78
N SER A 49 -12.44 1.11 15.58
CA SER A 49 -13.47 2.13 15.37
C SER A 49 -14.80 1.72 16.00
N LYS A 50 -15.38 2.61 16.81
CA LYS A 50 -16.73 2.46 17.38
C LYS A 50 -17.81 3.19 16.57
N ASN A 51 -17.39 4.06 15.64
CA ASN A 51 -18.27 4.88 14.81
C ASN A 51 -18.63 4.15 13.51
N GLU A 52 -19.92 4.04 13.21
CA GLU A 52 -20.45 3.39 12.00
C GLU A 52 -20.00 4.09 10.71
N GLY A 53 -19.88 5.42 10.72
CA GLY A 53 -19.42 6.19 9.56
C GLY A 53 -17.96 5.88 9.18
N GLU A 54 -17.09 5.71 10.17
CA GLU A 54 -15.70 5.33 9.95
C GLU A 54 -15.56 3.89 9.48
N LYS A 55 -16.37 2.98 10.04
CA LYS A 55 -16.45 1.58 9.61
C LYS A 55 -16.82 1.47 8.13
N ALA A 56 -17.80 2.24 7.66
CA ALA A 56 -18.19 2.28 6.24
C ALA A 56 -17.05 2.77 5.33
N GLN A 57 -16.32 3.81 5.74
CA GLN A 57 -15.17 4.32 4.98
C GLN A 57 -14.01 3.30 4.93
N LEU A 58 -13.76 2.61 6.04
CA LEU A 58 -12.73 1.57 6.13
C LEU A 58 -13.09 0.35 5.27
N LEU A 59 -14.36 -0.07 5.27
CA LEU A 59 -14.88 -1.10 4.36
C LEU A 59 -14.71 -0.72 2.90
N ALA A 60 -15.10 0.50 2.51
CA ALA A 60 -14.91 0.98 1.14
C ALA A 60 -13.43 0.98 0.74
N LYS A 61 -12.54 1.39 1.65
CA LYS A 61 -11.08 1.36 1.43
C LYS A 61 -10.55 -0.06 1.28
N ALA A 62 -11.06 -1.00 2.07
CA ALA A 62 -10.69 -2.41 1.98
C ALA A 62 -11.11 -3.03 0.64
N ARG A 63 -12.36 -2.77 0.21
CA ARG A 63 -12.93 -3.25 -1.07
C ARG A 63 -12.16 -2.74 -2.28
N ARG A 64 -11.65 -1.49 -2.26
CA ARG A 64 -10.77 -0.96 -3.31
C ARG A 64 -9.44 -1.72 -3.43
N MET A 65 -8.92 -2.27 -2.32
CA MET A 65 -7.66 -3.03 -2.31
C MET A 65 -7.85 -4.50 -2.69
N SER A 66 -9.01 -5.07 -2.36
CA SER A 66 -9.39 -6.45 -2.66
C SER A 66 -10.92 -6.54 -2.76
N PRO A 67 -11.48 -6.85 -3.95
CA PRO A 67 -12.93 -6.89 -4.15
C PRO A 67 -13.65 -7.90 -3.26
N PHE A 68 -12.99 -9.01 -2.93
CA PHE A 68 -13.54 -10.13 -2.16
C PHE A 68 -13.23 -10.05 -0.66
N ILE A 69 -12.92 -8.86 -0.14
CA ILE A 69 -12.59 -8.73 1.28
C ILE A 69 -13.87 -8.66 2.11
N GLU A 70 -14.01 -9.61 3.01
CA GLU A 70 -15.01 -9.58 4.08
C GLU A 70 -14.28 -9.15 5.36
N LEU A 71 -14.78 -8.07 5.95
CA LEU A 71 -14.36 -7.55 7.25
C LEU A 71 -15.58 -7.74 8.16
N GLU A 72 -15.82 -8.99 8.57
CA GLU A 72 -16.75 -9.31 9.67
C GLU A 72 -16.19 -8.83 11.00
#